data_AF-A0A656GKI7-F1
#
_entry.id   AF-A0A656GKI7-F1
#
_cell.length_a   1.000
_cell.length_b   1.000
_cell.length_c   1.000
_cell.angle_alpha   90.00
_cell.angle_beta   90.00
_cell.angle_gamma   90.00
#
_symmetry.space_group_name_H-M   'P 1'
#
loop_
_entity.id
_entity.type
_entity.pdbx_description
1 polymer ?
#
loop_
_entity_poly.entity_id
_entity_poly.type
_entity_poly.pdbx_seq_one_letter_code
_entity_poly.pdbx_strand_id
1 'polypeptide(L)'
;MNDLAFSETVYGLGAGMFFIGYFLCEVPSNLILHRVGARRWIARIMISWGIISALFAFVETAWQFYALRFLLGVAEAGLAPGLLLYLTYWFPSYRRARMTVLWFIAIPLSGMIGGPLSGYIMTRFAG
;
A
#
# COMPACT_ATOMS: atom_id res chain seq x y z
N MET A 1 4.28 17.28 -12.35
CA MET A 1 2.98 16.83 -12.90
C MET A 1 3.02 16.61 -14.41
N ASN A 2 4.15 16.85 -15.10
CA ASN A 2 4.26 16.71 -16.56
C ASN A 2 5.33 15.69 -17.02
N ASP A 3 6.02 15.00 -16.12
CA ASP A 3 7.25 14.27 -16.49
C ASP A 3 7.02 12.89 -17.13
N LEU A 4 5.81 12.32 -17.05
CA LEU A 4 5.53 10.97 -17.58
C LEU A 4 4.57 10.91 -18.76
N ALA A 5 4.00 12.05 -19.21
CA ALA A 5 3.02 12.09 -20.31
C ALA A 5 1.87 11.06 -20.21
N PHE A 6 1.60 10.52 -19.02
CA PHE A 6 0.48 9.63 -18.78
C PHE A 6 -0.78 10.49 -18.63
N SER A 7 -1.72 10.34 -19.57
CA SER A 7 -3.04 10.96 -19.48
C SER A 7 -3.67 10.64 -18.12
N GLU A 8 -4.46 11.55 -17.56
CA GLU A 8 -5.19 11.34 -16.29
C GLU A 8 -5.97 10.01 -16.29
N THR A 9 -6.40 9.56 -17.47
CA THR A 9 -7.02 8.25 -17.71
C THR A 9 -6.11 7.06 -17.38
N VAL A 10 -4.81 7.13 -17.68
CA VAL A 10 -3.81 6.11 -17.34
C VAL A 10 -3.64 6.04 -15.82
N TYR A 11 -3.57 7.19 -15.15
CA TYR A 11 -3.46 7.19 -13.70
C TYR A 11 -4.72 6.62 -13.03
N GLY A 12 -5.90 6.99 -13.53
CA GLY A 12 -7.19 6.46 -13.08
C GLY A 12 -7.34 4.94 -13.31
N LEU A 13 -6.95 4.46 -14.49
CA LEU A 13 -6.93 3.02 -14.79
C LEU A 13 -5.95 2.26 -13.91
N GLY A 14 -4.77 2.82 -13.63
CA GLY A 14 -3.80 2.24 -12.70
C GLY A 14 -4.36 2.12 -11.28
N ALA A 15 -5.04 3.15 -10.78
CA ALA A 15 -5.72 3.10 -9.49
C ALA A 15 -6.83 2.03 -9.46
N GLY A 16 -7.62 1.91 -10.53
CA GLY A 16 -8.63 0.86 -10.67
C GLY A 16 -8.02 -0.54 -10.64
N MET A 17 -6.90 -0.74 -11.34
CA MET A 17 -6.21 -2.03 -11.39
C MET A 17 -5.64 -2.45 -10.01
N PHE A 18 -5.14 -1.48 -9.24
CA PHE A 18 -4.74 -1.70 -7.85
C PHE A 18 -5.94 -2.18 -7.01
N PHE A 19 -7.08 -1.50 -7.10
CA PHE A 19 -8.29 -1.89 -6.37
C PHE A 19 -8.79 -3.28 -6.74
N ILE A 20 -8.75 -3.65 -8.03
CA ILE A 20 -9.14 -4.99 -8.50
C ILE A 20 -8.23 -6.05 -7.88
N GLY A 21 -6.91 -5.87 -7.94
CA GLY A 21 -5.94 -6.79 -7.34
C GLY A 21 -6.11 -6.91 -5.83
N TYR A 22 -6.32 -5.77 -5.16
CA TYR A 22 -6.56 -5.72 -3.72
C TYR A 22 -7.84 -6.48 -3.34
N PHE A 23 -8.98 -6.17 -3.98
CA PHE A 23 -10.28 -6.74 -3.63
C PHE A 23 -10.35 -8.25 -3.86
N LEU A 24 -9.82 -8.74 -4.99
CA LEU A 24 -9.78 -10.18 -5.28
C LEU A 24 -8.92 -10.94 -4.29
N CYS A 25 -7.80 -10.35 -3.85
CA CYS A 25 -6.86 -11.01 -2.94
C CYS A 25 -7.14 -10.73 -1.45
N GLU A 26 -8.06 -9.84 -1.11
CA GLU A 26 -8.38 -9.49 0.28
C GLU A 26 -8.97 -10.68 1.05
N VAL A 27 -9.98 -11.34 0.48
CA VAL A 27 -10.64 -12.53 1.06
C VAL A 27 -9.68 -13.70 1.25
N PRO A 28 -8.94 -14.17 0.22
CA PRO A 28 -8.01 -15.29 0.38
C PRO A 28 -6.82 -14.93 1.30
N SER A 29 -6.33 -13.69 1.26
CA SER A 29 -5.23 -13.24 2.12
C SER A 29 -5.62 -13.30 3.60
N ASN A 30 -6.85 -12.89 3.95
CA ASN A 30 -7.35 -12.97 5.33
C ASN A 30 -7.47 -14.43 5.82
N LEU A 31 -7.88 -15.35 4.95
CA LEU A 31 -7.96 -16.78 5.29
C LEU A 31 -6.56 -17.38 5.54
N ILE A 32 -5.57 -17.01 4.71
CA ILE A 32 -4.19 -17.47 4.87
C ILE A 32 -3.57 -16.86 6.15
N LEU A 33 -3.86 -15.59 6.44
CA LEU A 33 -3.40 -14.91 7.64
C LEU A 33 -3.88 -15.63 8.92
N HIS A 34 -5.13 -16.12 8.93
CA HIS A 34 -5.65 -16.92 10.04
C HIS A 34 -4.93 -18.29 10.19
N ARG A 35 -4.45 -18.89 9.09
CA ARG A 35 -3.72 -20.17 9.13
C ARG A 35 -2.23 -20.05 9.46
N VAL A 36 -1.55 -19.05 8.90
CA VAL A 36 -0.07 -18.91 8.98
C VAL A 36 0.36 -18.01 10.15
N GLY A 37 -0.58 -17.22 10.67
CA GLY A 37 -0.36 -16.27 11.75
C GLY A 37 0.05 -14.89 11.21
N ALA A 38 -0.52 -13.84 11.81
CA ALA A 38 -0.40 -12.47 11.33
C ALA A 38 1.06 -11.96 11.24
N ARG A 39 1.95 -12.36 12.16
CA ARG A 39 3.35 -11.88 12.17
C ARG A 39 4.12 -12.25 10.89
N ARG A 40 4.06 -13.52 10.47
CA ARG A 40 4.80 -13.99 9.28
C ARG A 40 4.19 -13.46 7.99
N TRP A 41 2.86 -13.34 7.98
CA TRP A 41 2.14 -12.83 6.81
C TRP A 41 2.39 -11.34 6.56
N ILE A 42 2.35 -10.50 7.60
CA ILE A 42 2.67 -9.08 7.51
C ILE A 42 4.11 -8.88 7.01
N ALA A 43 5.08 -9.66 7.53
CA ALA A 43 6.46 -9.58 7.07
C ALA A 43 6.59 -9.90 5.56
N ARG A 44 5.89 -10.93 5.07
CA ARG A 44 5.86 -11.28 3.65
C ARG A 44 5.26 -10.17 2.80
N ILE A 45 4.17 -9.55 3.25
CA ILE A 45 3.56 -8.39 2.57
C ILE A 45 4.56 -7.24 2.45
N MET A 46 5.24 -6.87 3.55
CA MET A 46 6.22 -5.78 3.55
C MET A 46 7.38 -6.04 2.59
N ILE A 47 7.88 -7.28 2.53
CA ILE A 47 8.94 -7.67 1.59
C ILE A 47 8.45 -7.55 0.14
N SER A 48 7.29 -8.14 -0.20
CA SER A 48 6.76 -8.05 -1.56
C SER A 48 6.45 -6.60 -1.96
N TRP A 49 5.90 -5.81 -1.03
CA TRP A 49 5.60 -4.40 -1.25
C TRP A 49 6.88 -3.59 -1.51
N GLY A 50 7.95 -3.82 -0.74
CA GLY A 50 9.24 -3.16 -0.93
C GLY A 50 9.89 -3.51 -2.27
N ILE A 51 9.86 -4.79 -2.66
CA ILE A 51 10.39 -5.25 -3.96
C ILE A 51 9.63 -4.59 -5.11
N ILE A 52 8.29 -4.60 -5.08
CA ILE A 52 7.47 -4.01 -6.14
C ILE A 52 7.69 -2.49 -6.19
N SER A 53 7.83 -1.83 -5.04
CA SER A 53 8.13 -0.40 -4.95
C SER A 53 9.49 -0.06 -5.56
N ALA A 54 10.52 -0.89 -5.36
CA ALA A 54 11.81 -0.72 -6.02
C ALA A 54 11.71 -0.92 -7.55
N LEU A 55 10.86 -1.83 -8.01
CA LEU A 55 10.63 -2.06 -9.45
C LEU A 55 9.95 -0.88 -10.15
N PHE A 56 9.21 -0.01 -9.43
CA PHE A 56 8.65 1.21 -10.01
C PHE A 56 9.73 2.17 -10.55
N ALA A 57 10.96 2.11 -10.04
CA ALA A 57 12.05 2.95 -10.53
C ALA A 57 12.52 2.58 -11.95
N PHE A 58 12.20 1.36 -12.43
CA PHE A 58 12.59 0.84 -13.74
C PHE A 58 11.44 0.82 -14.74
N VAL A 59 10.34 1.53 -14.45
CA VAL A 59 9.16 1.57 -15.32
C VAL A 59 9.36 2.59 -16.43
N GLU A 60 9.33 2.11 -17.67
CA GLU A 60 9.48 2.94 -18.86
C GLU A 60 8.19 2.99 -19.71
N THR A 61 7.27 2.03 -19.51
CA THR A 61 6.05 1.90 -20.33
C THR A 61 4.76 1.91 -19.50
N ALA A 62 3.66 2.39 -20.09
CA ALA A 62 2.34 2.42 -19.47
C ALA A 62 1.87 1.01 -19.03
N TRP A 63 2.18 -0.01 -19.83
CA TRP A 63 1.78 -1.39 -19.52
C TRP A 63 2.50 -1.93 -18.28
N GLN A 64 3.81 -1.67 -18.14
CA GLN A 64 4.57 -2.01 -16.94
C GLN A 64 4.01 -1.31 -15.70
N PHE A 65 3.62 -0.04 -15.82
CA PHE A 65 2.98 0.70 -14.74
C PHE A 65 1.68 0.04 -14.27
N TYR A 66 0.80 -0.39 -15.19
CA TYR A 66 -0.44 -1.09 -14.85
C TYR A 66 -0.18 -2.44 -14.19
N ALA A 67 0.74 -3.23 -14.75
CA ALA A 67 1.10 -4.55 -14.22
C ALA A 67 1.65 -4.44 -12.79
N LEU A 68 2.55 -3.48 -12.54
CA LEU A 68 3.09 -3.26 -11.20
C LEU A 68 2.04 -2.71 -10.24
N ARG A 69 1.11 -1.84 -10.68
CA ARG A 69 -0.03 -1.40 -9.85
C ARG A 69 -0.91 -2.57 -9.42
N PHE A 70 -1.20 -3.48 -10.35
CA PHE A 70 -1.96 -4.70 -10.07
C PHE A 70 -1.23 -5.59 -9.06
N LEU A 71 0.05 -5.88 -9.31
CA LEU A 71 0.88 -6.70 -8.43
C LEU A 71 1.02 -6.08 -7.04
N LEU A 72 1.14 -4.75 -6.96
CA LEU A 72 1.17 -4.03 -5.70
C LEU A 72 -0.15 -4.22 -4.94
N GLY A 73 -1.29 -4.10 -5.62
CA GLY A 73 -2.62 -4.36 -5.01
C GLY A 73 -2.75 -5.79 -4.48
N VAL A 74 -2.31 -6.78 -5.26
CA VAL A 74 -2.28 -8.19 -4.84
C VAL A 74 -1.34 -8.42 -3.65
N ALA A 75 -0.19 -7.76 -3.63
CA ALA A 75 0.80 -7.90 -2.57
C ALA A 75 0.35 -7.24 -1.27
N GLU A 76 -0.32 -6.08 -1.35
CA GLU A 76 -0.83 -5.32 -0.21
C GLU A 76 -2.15 -5.88 0.33
N ALA A 77 -2.85 -6.70 -0.45
CA ALA A 77 -4.11 -7.32 -0.08
C ALA A 77 -3.99 -8.06 1.26
N GLY A 78 -4.79 -7.64 2.24
CA GLY A 78 -4.83 -8.24 3.58
C GLY A 78 -3.89 -7.63 4.61
N LEU A 79 -3.12 -6.58 4.28
CA LEU A 79 -2.32 -5.84 5.27
C LEU A 79 -3.22 -5.17 6.32
N ALA A 80 -4.27 -4.47 5.89
CA ALA A 80 -5.20 -3.78 6.79
C ALA A 80 -5.93 -4.74 7.76
N PRO A 81 -6.67 -5.78 7.30
CA PRO A 81 -7.29 -6.74 8.20
C PRO A 81 -6.26 -7.55 9.01
N GLY A 82 -5.09 -7.83 8.41
CA GLY A 82 -4.00 -8.53 9.07
C GLY A 82 -3.42 -7.78 10.27
N LEU A 83 -3.23 -6.46 10.12
CA LEU A 83 -2.75 -5.60 11.19
C LEU A 83 -3.82 -5.44 12.29
N LEU A 84 -5.10 -5.32 11.92
CA LEU A 84 -6.20 -5.25 12.88
C LEU A 84 -6.33 -6.54 13.71
N LEU A 85 -6.18 -7.71 13.08
CA LEU A 85 -6.15 -8.99 13.78
C LEU A 85 -4.91 -9.09 14.70
N TYR A 86 -3.74 -8.66 14.20
CA TYR A 86 -2.52 -8.63 14.99
C TYR A 86 -2.65 -7.74 16.24
N LEU A 87 -3.22 -6.55 16.09
CA LEU A 87 -3.51 -5.64 17.20
C LEU A 87 -4.49 -6.25 18.20
N THR A 88 -5.45 -7.05 17.74
CA THR A 88 -6.39 -7.78 18.61
C THR A 88 -5.71 -8.84 19.46
N TYR A 89 -4.69 -9.52 18.95
CA TYR A 89 -3.91 -10.49 19.74
C TYR A 89 -2.95 -9.82 20.72
N TRP A 90 -2.45 -8.64 20.40
CA TRP A 90 -1.41 -7.97 21.20
C TRP A 90 -1.96 -7.01 22.26
N PHE A 91 -3.15 -6.42 22.05
CA PHE A 91 -3.74 -5.44 22.95
C PHE A 91 -5.10 -5.85 23.52
N PRO A 92 -5.36 -5.64 24.82
CA PRO A 92 -6.66 -5.90 25.43
C PRO A 92 -7.76 -5.00 24.84
N SER A 93 -8.99 -5.51 24.81
CA SER A 93 -10.17 -4.89 24.15
C SER A 93 -10.39 -3.42 24.50
N TYR A 94 -10.13 -3.02 25.76
CA TYR A 94 -10.23 -1.63 26.23
C TYR A 94 -9.25 -0.66 25.54
N ARG A 95 -8.03 -1.11 25.18
CA ARG A 95 -7.03 -0.27 24.49
C ARG A 95 -7.05 -0.43 22.97
N ARG A 96 -7.65 -1.49 22.46
CA ARG A 96 -7.69 -1.82 21.02
C ARG A 96 -8.21 -0.66 20.17
N ALA A 97 -9.32 -0.04 20.59
CA ALA A 97 -9.91 1.10 19.85
C ALA A 97 -8.93 2.27 19.71
N ARG A 98 -8.18 2.60 20.77
CA ARG A 98 -7.19 3.69 20.77
C ARG A 98 -6.03 3.39 19.81
N MET A 99 -5.56 2.15 19.79
CA MET A 99 -4.45 1.72 18.91
C MET A 99 -4.89 1.68 17.44
N THR A 100 -6.11 1.22 17.16
CA THR A 100 -6.69 1.27 15.81
C THR A 100 -6.82 2.71 15.33
N VAL A 101 -7.31 3.62 16.16
CA VAL A 101 -7.39 5.06 15.82
C VAL A 101 -6.02 5.65 15.54
N LEU A 102 -4.99 5.32 16.34
CA LEU A 102 -3.62 5.76 16.07
C LEU A 102 -3.10 5.28 14.71
N TRP A 103 -3.43 4.05 14.31
CA TRP A 103 -3.09 3.54 12.98
C TRP A 103 -3.81 4.31 11.86
N PHE A 104 -5.10 4.59 12.02
CA PHE A 104 -5.86 5.38 11.06
C PHE A 104 -5.38 6.83 10.96
N ILE A 105 -4.95 7.44 12.07
CA ILE A 105 -4.38 8.80 12.08
C ILE A 105 -3.06 8.86 11.29
N ALA A 106 -2.32 7.75 11.16
CA ALA A 106 -1.10 7.73 10.36
C ALA A 106 -1.35 8.07 8.87
N ILE A 107 -2.54 7.76 8.33
CA ILE A 107 -2.90 8.04 6.93
C ILE A 107 -2.92 9.56 6.65
N PRO A 108 -3.75 10.38 7.32
CA PRO A 108 -3.75 11.82 7.10
C PRO A 108 -2.43 12.47 7.52
N LEU A 109 -1.76 11.97 8.58
CA LEU A 109 -0.47 12.51 9.00
C LEU A 109 0.61 12.31 7.93
N SER A 110 0.63 11.12 7.30
CA SER A 110 1.53 10.82 6.19
C SER A 110 1.25 11.71 4.98
N GLY A 111 -0.01 12.00 4.68
CA GLY A 111 -0.35 12.95 3.61
C GLY A 111 0.11 14.38 3.92
N MET A 112 -0.09 14.81 5.16
CA MET A 112 0.24 16.16 5.63
C MET A 112 1.76 16.43 5.64
N ILE A 113 2.57 15.42 5.95
CA ILE A 113 4.04 15.53 5.94
C ILE A 113 4.61 15.19 4.56
N GLY A 114 4.10 14.12 3.94
CA GLY A 114 4.60 13.59 2.68
C GLY A 114 4.36 14.51 1.49
N GLY A 115 3.24 15.22 1.44
CA GLY A 115 2.94 16.19 0.38
C GLY A 115 3.98 17.31 0.29
N PRO A 116 4.19 18.10 1.37
CA PRO A 116 5.20 19.15 1.40
C PRO A 116 6.63 18.64 1.20
N LEU A 117 6.98 17.49 1.81
CA LEU A 117 8.31 16.90 1.68
C LEU A 117 8.59 16.45 0.23
N SER A 118 7.62 15.80 -0.40
CA SER A 118 7.72 15.40 -1.81
C SER A 118 7.82 16.63 -2.72
N GLY A 119 7.02 17.67 -2.46
CA GLY A 119 7.10 18.93 -3.18
C GLY A 119 8.47 19.61 -3.04
N TYR A 120 9.06 19.57 -1.85
CA TYR A 120 10.40 20.08 -1.59
C TYR A 120 11.48 19.30 -2.34
N ILE A 121 11.41 17.97 -2.35
CA ILE A 121 12.35 17.12 -3.09
C ILE A 121 12.24 17.39 -4.59
N MET A 122 11.03 17.43 -5.13
CA MET A 122 10.81 17.72 -6.55
C MET A 122 11.34 19.11 -6.93
N THR A 123 11.10 20.14 -6.11
CA THR A 123 11.58 21.51 -6.42
C THR A 123 13.09 21.70 -6.24
N ARG A 124 13.76 20.90 -5.39
CA ARG A 124 15.21 20.97 -5.19
C ARG A 124 16.02 20.10 -6.15
N PHE A 125 15.47 18.98 -6.61
CA PHE A 125 16.15 18.02 -7.50
C PHE A 125 15.67 18.09 -8.95
N ALA A 126 14.51 18.66 -9.25
CA ALA A 126 14.15 19.06 -10.61
C ALA A 126 14.76 20.45 -10.90
N GLY A 127 16.07 20.45 -11.12
CA GLY A 127 16.78 21.52 -11.82
C GLY A 127 16.85 21.22 -13.30
#